data_AF-A0A956ER62-F1
#
_entry.id   AF-A0A956ER62-F1
#
_cell.length_a   1.000
_cell.length_b   1.000
_cell.length_c   1.000
_cell.angle_alpha   90.00
_cell.angle_beta   90.00
_cell.angle_gamma   90.00
#
_symmetry.space_group_name_H-M   'P 1'
#
loop_
_entity.id
_entity.type
_entity.pdbx_description
1 polymer ?
#
loop_
_entity_poly.entity_id
_entity_poly.type
_entity_poly.pdbx_seq_one_letter_code
_entity_poly.pdbx_strand_id
1 'polypeptide(L)'
;MPTPTSDPSPEAGGAPSEAADKDVLAAVAETATADDAEAKTSGDEERRQITGRAGVVAAGTLASRGLGLVRDQVLAGIFTRAETDAFFVAFLLPNVLRQLLAEGAVQTAVLPVLAETREKQGEAEARRFFRAMRGLSLTILVVVSVAGVLGAPYLVELFAGGYHQYPGQFERTVTLARWVFPYIFFMGTAALGVAALNTYRRFVATSFAPALLNVAFIFFALALPGWLGASGYERILAMAFGALIGGVLQVIAQWPSLRAIGYFERPSFDFRHPGVRQALKRMGPVLIGVGVYYVDVILARR
;
A
#
# COMPACT_ATOMS: atom_id res chain seq x y z
N MET A 1 -77.71 -55.80 42.33
CA MET A 1 -76.38 -55.31 41.89
C MET A 1 -76.16 -53.97 42.59
N PRO A 2 -75.06 -53.76 43.34
CA PRO A 2 -73.67 -54.04 42.96
C PRO A 2 -72.85 -54.83 44.01
N THR A 3 -71.63 -55.22 43.61
CA THR A 3 -70.57 -55.92 44.37
C THR A 3 -69.58 -54.93 45.00
N PRO A 4 -68.90 -55.28 46.13
CA PRO A 4 -67.78 -54.51 46.65
C PRO A 4 -66.41 -55.19 46.45
N THR A 5 -65.37 -54.34 46.52
CA THR A 5 -63.96 -54.57 46.90
C THR A 5 -63.00 -55.31 45.96
N SER A 6 -61.97 -54.58 45.50
CA SER A 6 -60.56 -54.93 45.71
C SER A 6 -59.64 -53.71 45.52
N ASP A 7 -58.75 -53.49 46.48
CA ASP A 7 -57.64 -52.52 46.50
C ASP A 7 -56.70 -52.62 45.28
N PRO A 8 -56.01 -51.54 44.87
CA PRO A 8 -54.87 -51.62 43.97
C PRO A 8 -53.52 -51.70 44.72
N SER A 9 -52.75 -52.75 44.42
CA SER A 9 -51.30 -52.83 44.68
C SER A 9 -50.52 -51.99 43.64
N PRO A 10 -49.28 -51.55 43.95
CA PRO A 10 -48.53 -50.64 43.09
C PRO A 10 -47.80 -51.38 41.96
N GLU A 11 -48.03 -50.96 40.71
CA GLU A 11 -47.25 -51.41 39.55
C GLU A 11 -45.83 -50.83 39.58
N ALA A 12 -44.86 -51.72 39.49
CA ALA A 12 -43.44 -51.43 39.39
C ALA A 12 -43.11 -50.81 38.02
N GLY A 13 -42.36 -49.72 38.04
CA GLY A 13 -41.79 -49.09 36.85
C GLY A 13 -40.82 -50.02 36.12
N GLY A 14 -41.06 -50.21 34.82
CA GLY A 14 -40.08 -50.82 33.91
C GLY A 14 -38.89 -49.87 33.71
N ALA A 15 -37.68 -50.39 33.94
CA ALA A 15 -36.44 -49.68 33.70
C ALA A 15 -36.30 -49.31 32.20
N PRO A 16 -35.80 -48.10 31.86
CA PRO A 16 -35.42 -47.77 30.49
C PRO A 16 -34.30 -48.70 30.01
N SER A 17 -34.41 -49.17 28.76
CA SER A 17 -33.45 -50.04 28.09
C SER A 17 -32.05 -49.41 28.03
N GLU A 18 -31.11 -49.98 28.80
CA GLU A 18 -29.68 -49.61 28.87
C GLU A 18 -28.94 -49.67 27.51
N ALA A 19 -29.53 -50.31 26.50
CA ALA A 19 -29.00 -50.38 25.15
C ALA A 19 -29.22 -49.09 24.34
N ALA A 20 -30.37 -48.41 24.52
CA ALA A 20 -30.69 -47.19 23.78
C ALA A 20 -29.83 -46.00 24.22
N ASP A 21 -29.45 -45.94 25.50
CA ASP A 21 -28.59 -44.89 26.05
C ASP A 21 -27.14 -45.02 25.53
N LYS A 22 -26.66 -46.25 25.30
CA LYS A 22 -25.31 -46.50 24.77
C LYS A 22 -25.18 -46.08 23.30
N ASP A 23 -26.21 -46.30 22.51
CA ASP A 23 -26.23 -45.90 21.09
C ASP A 23 -26.31 -44.38 20.94
N VAL A 24 -27.07 -43.69 21.81
CA VAL A 24 -27.14 -42.22 21.83
C VAL A 24 -25.82 -41.61 22.31
N LEU A 25 -25.21 -42.16 23.37
CA LEU A 25 -23.90 -41.71 23.86
C LEU A 25 -22.78 -41.95 22.83
N ALA A 26 -22.84 -43.05 22.09
CA ALA A 26 -21.91 -43.34 20.99
C ALA A 26 -22.06 -42.35 19.83
N ALA A 27 -23.30 -42.04 19.43
CA ALA A 27 -23.57 -41.06 18.37
C ALA A 27 -23.13 -39.63 18.78
N VAL A 28 -23.33 -39.24 20.03
CA VAL A 28 -22.87 -37.94 20.55
C VAL A 28 -21.34 -37.88 20.61
N ALA A 29 -20.68 -38.96 21.01
CA ALA A 29 -19.22 -39.04 21.02
C ALA A 29 -18.64 -38.99 19.59
N GLU A 30 -19.24 -39.69 18.63
CA GLU A 30 -18.83 -39.70 17.23
C GLU A 30 -18.99 -38.30 16.60
N THR A 31 -20.09 -37.62 16.89
CA THR A 31 -20.35 -36.24 16.43
C THR A 31 -19.34 -35.25 17.03
N ALA A 32 -19.01 -35.37 18.33
CA ALA A 32 -18.00 -34.54 18.97
C ALA A 32 -16.59 -34.77 18.38
N THR A 33 -16.24 -36.02 18.06
CA THR A 33 -14.96 -36.34 17.42
C THR A 33 -14.87 -35.85 15.97
N ALA A 34 -15.99 -35.81 15.25
CA ALA A 34 -16.07 -35.27 13.90
C ALA A 34 -15.90 -33.73 13.90
N ASP A 35 -16.57 -33.03 14.80
CA ASP A 35 -16.42 -31.56 15.00
C ASP A 35 -14.96 -31.19 15.36
N ASP A 36 -14.32 -31.96 16.25
CA ASP A 36 -12.92 -31.75 16.63
C ASP A 36 -11.94 -31.99 15.47
N ALA A 37 -12.24 -32.96 14.59
CA ALA A 37 -11.45 -33.26 13.41
C ALA A 37 -11.61 -32.17 12.33
N GLU A 38 -12.82 -31.66 12.11
CA GLU A 38 -13.09 -30.56 11.19
C GLU A 38 -12.43 -29.25 11.66
N ALA A 39 -12.51 -28.94 12.95
CA ALA A 39 -11.87 -27.77 13.55
C ALA A 39 -10.33 -27.80 13.43
N LYS A 40 -9.70 -28.96 13.63
CA LYS A 40 -8.25 -29.14 13.41
C LYS A 40 -7.86 -28.98 11.95
N THR A 41 -8.64 -29.57 11.04
CA THR A 41 -8.35 -29.51 9.60
C THR A 41 -8.48 -28.08 9.06
N SER A 42 -9.50 -27.34 9.52
CA SER A 42 -9.67 -25.91 9.25
C SER A 42 -8.49 -25.06 9.74
N GLY A 43 -8.01 -25.31 10.97
CA GLY A 43 -6.88 -24.59 11.55
C GLY A 43 -5.54 -24.85 10.85
N ASP A 44 -5.30 -26.09 10.41
CA ASP A 44 -4.09 -26.45 9.67
C ASP A 44 -4.09 -25.87 8.25
N GLU A 45 -5.25 -25.81 7.60
CA GLU A 45 -5.40 -25.22 6.27
C GLU A 45 -5.25 -23.69 6.29
N GLU A 46 -5.78 -23.02 7.32
CA GLU A 46 -5.57 -21.60 7.56
C GLU A 46 -4.10 -21.29 7.86
N ARG A 47 -3.43 -22.09 8.72
CA ARG A 47 -1.98 -21.97 8.98
C ARG A 47 -1.14 -22.16 7.73
N ARG A 48 -1.50 -23.11 6.87
CA ARG A 48 -0.81 -23.39 5.60
C ARG A 48 -1.00 -22.25 4.59
N GLN A 49 -2.19 -21.66 4.52
CA GLN A 49 -2.44 -20.45 3.72
C GLN A 49 -1.69 -19.21 4.25
N ILE A 50 -1.63 -19.02 5.58
CA ILE A 50 -0.87 -17.92 6.21
C ILE A 50 0.62 -18.09 5.95
N THR A 51 1.16 -19.30 6.14
CA THR A 51 2.59 -19.61 5.91
C THR A 51 2.96 -19.46 4.43
N GLY A 52 2.10 -19.92 3.51
CA GLY A 52 2.29 -19.72 2.06
C GLY A 52 2.29 -18.24 1.66
N ARG A 53 1.37 -17.44 2.21
CA ARG A 53 1.31 -15.99 1.97
C ARG A 53 2.52 -15.25 2.54
N ALA A 54 2.96 -15.62 3.75
CA ALA A 54 4.16 -15.07 4.37
C ALA A 54 5.43 -15.38 3.55
N GLY A 55 5.54 -16.60 3.02
CA GLY A 55 6.65 -17.00 2.14
C GLY A 55 6.73 -16.18 0.86
N VAL A 56 5.58 -15.91 0.20
CA VAL A 56 5.53 -15.08 -1.02
C VAL A 56 5.94 -13.63 -0.72
N VAL A 57 5.48 -13.06 0.41
CA VAL A 57 5.85 -11.69 0.82
C VAL A 57 7.34 -11.59 1.15
N ALA A 58 7.88 -12.59 1.85
CA ALA A 58 9.31 -12.65 2.18
C ALA A 58 10.18 -12.79 0.91
N ALA A 59 9.81 -13.67 -0.02
CA ALA A 59 10.49 -13.83 -1.30
C ALA A 59 10.43 -12.55 -2.15
N GLY A 60 9.27 -11.90 -2.22
CA GLY A 60 9.11 -10.61 -2.91
C GLY A 60 9.96 -9.49 -2.29
N THR A 61 10.12 -9.49 -0.97
CA THR A 61 10.98 -8.54 -0.25
C THR A 61 12.47 -8.79 -0.57
N LEU A 62 12.92 -10.04 -0.51
CA LEU A 62 14.29 -10.42 -0.84
C LEU A 62 14.64 -10.12 -2.30
N ALA A 63 13.73 -10.44 -3.23
CA ALA A 63 13.89 -10.10 -4.64
C ALA A 63 13.99 -8.59 -4.86
N SER A 64 13.16 -7.80 -4.16
CA SER A 64 13.20 -6.33 -4.23
C SER A 64 14.50 -5.75 -3.68
N ARG A 65 15.03 -6.33 -2.59
CA ARG A 65 16.35 -5.96 -2.04
C ARG A 65 17.48 -6.31 -3.00
N GLY A 66 17.44 -7.51 -3.61
CA GLY A 66 18.39 -7.92 -4.64
C GLY A 66 18.39 -6.98 -5.84
N LEU A 67 17.22 -6.61 -6.35
CA LEU A 67 17.08 -5.61 -7.42
C LEU A 67 17.63 -4.24 -7.02
N GLY A 68 17.46 -3.83 -5.75
CA GLY A 68 18.06 -2.62 -5.21
C GLY A 68 19.59 -2.66 -5.25
N LEU A 69 20.20 -3.78 -4.86
CA LEU A 69 21.65 -3.97 -4.93
C LEU A 69 22.18 -3.92 -6.37
N VAL A 70 21.47 -4.58 -7.30
CA VAL A 70 21.82 -4.53 -8.73
C VAL A 70 21.73 -3.10 -9.26
N ARG A 71 20.67 -2.36 -8.91
CA ARG A 71 20.55 -0.94 -9.25
C ARG A 71 21.76 -0.16 -8.74
N ASP A 72 22.16 -0.33 -7.49
CA ASP A 72 23.27 0.43 -6.91
C ASP A 72 24.60 0.11 -7.58
N GLN A 73 24.85 -1.15 -7.94
CA GLN A 73 26.02 -1.55 -8.74
C GLN A 73 26.00 -0.93 -10.15
N VAL A 74 24.85 -0.95 -10.82
CA VAL A 74 24.68 -0.34 -12.15
C VAL A 74 24.95 1.16 -12.10
N LEU A 75 24.39 1.86 -11.11
CA LEU A 75 24.60 3.30 -10.94
C LEU A 75 26.08 3.61 -10.68
N ALA A 76 26.74 2.87 -9.80
CA ALA A 76 28.17 3.04 -9.50
C ALA A 76 29.07 2.75 -10.70
N GLY A 77 28.67 1.85 -11.61
CA GLY A 77 29.43 1.53 -12.82
C GLY A 77 29.27 2.55 -13.96
N ILE A 78 28.19 3.33 -13.97
CA ILE A 78 27.84 4.21 -15.09
C ILE A 78 28.02 5.69 -14.76
N PHE A 79 27.62 6.10 -13.57
CA PHE A 79 27.59 7.50 -13.16
C PHE A 79 28.72 7.82 -12.18
N THR A 80 29.15 9.07 -12.19
CA THR A 80 30.09 9.59 -11.19
C THR A 80 29.39 9.74 -9.84
N ARG A 81 30.17 9.78 -8.77
CA ARG A 81 29.66 10.02 -7.41
C ARG A 81 28.88 11.34 -7.31
N ALA A 82 29.38 12.40 -7.93
CA ALA A 82 28.70 13.70 -7.93
C ALA A 82 27.32 13.63 -8.61
N GLU A 83 27.20 12.89 -9.71
CA GLU A 83 25.91 12.65 -10.38
C GLU A 83 24.95 11.86 -9.50
N THR A 84 25.39 10.74 -8.93
CA THR A 84 24.53 9.90 -8.08
C THR A 84 24.09 10.64 -6.81
N ASP A 85 24.98 11.40 -6.18
CA ASP A 85 24.68 12.18 -4.99
C ASP A 85 23.62 13.25 -5.29
N ALA A 86 23.77 13.97 -6.41
CA ALA A 86 22.76 14.94 -6.86
C ALA A 86 21.40 14.28 -7.12
N PHE A 87 21.37 13.11 -7.77
CA PHE A 87 20.13 12.39 -8.00
C PHE A 87 19.49 11.92 -6.70
N PHE A 88 20.25 11.36 -5.76
CA PHE A 88 19.69 10.88 -4.50
C PHE A 88 19.13 12.01 -3.64
N VAL A 89 19.77 13.18 -3.59
CA VAL A 89 19.21 14.37 -2.96
C VAL A 89 17.94 14.83 -3.67
N ALA A 90 17.96 14.93 -4.99
CA ALA A 90 16.79 15.31 -5.78
C ALA A 90 15.61 14.34 -5.60
N PHE A 91 15.88 13.04 -5.51
CA PHE A 91 14.87 11.99 -5.33
C PHE A 91 14.39 11.87 -3.88
N LEU A 92 15.19 12.28 -2.90
CA LEU A 92 14.81 12.30 -1.49
C LEU A 92 13.58 13.20 -1.28
N LEU A 93 13.57 14.38 -1.90
CA LEU A 93 12.50 15.38 -1.77
C LEU A 93 11.09 14.78 -2.04
N PRO A 94 10.80 14.20 -3.22
CA PRO A 94 9.52 13.57 -3.48
C PRO A 94 9.32 12.27 -2.70
N ASN A 95 10.38 11.55 -2.35
CA ASN A 95 10.26 10.31 -1.57
C ASN A 95 9.82 10.56 -0.11
N VAL A 96 10.25 11.66 0.49
CA VAL A 96 9.76 12.12 1.81
C VAL A 96 8.27 12.43 1.73
N LEU A 97 7.85 13.21 0.74
CA LEU A 97 6.44 13.54 0.52
C LEU A 97 5.59 12.30 0.25
N ARG A 98 6.13 11.31 -0.46
CA ARG A 98 5.51 10.01 -0.67
C ARG A 98 5.27 9.30 0.66
N GLN A 99 6.28 9.17 1.51
CA GLN A 99 6.11 8.52 2.81
C GLN A 99 5.07 9.25 3.68
N LEU A 100 5.09 10.60 3.68
CA LEU A 100 4.11 11.44 4.37
C LEU A 100 2.66 11.22 3.90
N LEU A 101 2.45 11.42 2.60
CA LEU A 101 1.11 11.48 2.02
C LEU A 101 0.54 10.08 1.78
N ALA A 102 1.34 9.20 1.17
CA ALA A 102 0.87 7.88 0.73
C ALA A 102 0.85 6.87 1.87
N GLU A 103 1.96 6.67 2.56
CA GLU A 103 2.09 5.63 3.58
C GLU A 103 1.43 6.05 4.91
N GLY A 104 1.59 7.31 5.32
CA GLY A 104 0.93 7.85 6.51
C GLY A 104 -0.52 8.25 6.26
N ALA A 105 -0.73 9.42 5.66
CA ALA A 105 -2.04 10.06 5.68
C ALA A 105 -3.12 9.31 4.88
N VAL A 106 -2.82 8.86 3.65
CA VAL A 106 -3.80 8.19 2.78
C VAL A 106 -4.21 6.83 3.34
N GLN A 107 -3.27 5.96 3.72
CA GLN A 107 -3.62 4.64 4.26
C GLN A 107 -4.40 4.75 5.58
N THR A 108 -3.95 5.61 6.50
CA THR A 108 -4.61 5.74 7.82
C THR A 108 -5.99 6.41 7.73
N ALA A 109 -6.23 7.29 6.77
CA ALA A 109 -7.50 8.01 6.67
C ALA A 109 -8.49 7.39 5.69
N VAL A 110 -8.04 7.00 4.48
CA VAL A 110 -8.93 6.57 3.40
C VAL A 110 -9.42 5.15 3.62
N LEU A 111 -8.54 4.24 4.03
CA LEU A 111 -8.88 2.83 4.22
C LEU A 111 -10.04 2.63 5.21
N PRO A 112 -10.00 3.18 6.44
CA PRO A 112 -11.10 2.97 7.39
C PRO A 112 -12.38 3.68 6.98
N VAL A 113 -12.30 4.86 6.35
CA VAL A 113 -13.50 5.56 5.84
C VAL A 113 -14.14 4.78 4.68
N LEU A 114 -13.33 4.20 3.79
CA LEU A 114 -13.82 3.37 2.70
C LEU A 114 -14.49 2.09 3.22
N ALA A 115 -13.84 1.41 4.18
CA ALA A 115 -14.40 0.22 4.82
C ALA A 115 -15.72 0.52 5.53
N GLU A 116 -15.77 1.59 6.33
CA GLU A 116 -16.97 2.02 7.05
C GLU A 116 -18.11 2.42 6.09
N THR A 117 -17.80 3.15 5.01
CA THR A 117 -18.79 3.54 3.99
C THR A 117 -19.35 2.29 3.30
N ARG A 118 -18.49 1.33 2.94
CA ARG A 118 -18.91 0.08 2.31
C ARG A 118 -19.83 -0.74 3.21
N GLU A 119 -19.50 -0.86 4.49
CA GLU A 119 -20.27 -1.63 5.46
C GLU A 119 -21.63 -0.98 5.76
N LYS A 120 -21.66 0.33 5.99
CA LYS A 120 -22.86 1.04 6.44
C LYS A 120 -23.77 1.53 5.31
N GLN A 121 -23.20 1.88 4.17
CA GLN A 121 -23.89 2.58 3.07
C GLN A 121 -23.86 1.79 1.75
N GLY A 122 -23.16 0.64 1.73
CA GLY A 122 -23.09 -0.26 0.60
C GLY A 122 -22.02 0.11 -0.43
N GLU A 123 -21.87 -0.77 -1.41
CA GLU A 123 -20.78 -0.74 -2.40
C GLU A 123 -20.86 0.49 -3.34
N ALA A 124 -22.07 0.91 -3.71
CA ALA A 124 -22.28 2.04 -4.61
C ALA A 124 -21.77 3.36 -4.02
N GLU A 125 -22.06 3.62 -2.75
CA GLU A 125 -21.62 4.83 -2.06
C GLU A 125 -20.12 4.78 -1.74
N ALA A 126 -19.57 3.60 -1.43
CA ALA A 126 -18.12 3.41 -1.28
C ALA A 126 -17.36 3.76 -2.57
N ARG A 127 -17.88 3.36 -3.74
CA ARG A 127 -17.30 3.76 -5.05
C ARG A 127 -17.44 5.26 -5.30
N ARG A 128 -18.56 5.87 -4.94
CA ARG A 128 -18.76 7.32 -5.07
C ARG A 128 -17.78 8.10 -4.20
N PHE A 129 -17.59 7.68 -2.94
CA PHE A 129 -16.57 8.21 -2.05
C PHE A 129 -15.17 8.07 -2.67
N PHE A 130 -14.80 6.88 -3.14
CA PHE A 130 -13.48 6.66 -3.75
C PHE A 130 -13.25 7.54 -4.98
N ARG A 131 -14.26 7.72 -5.84
CA ARG A 131 -14.17 8.63 -7.00
C ARG A 131 -13.97 10.08 -6.60
N ALA A 132 -14.69 10.55 -5.59
CA ALA A 132 -14.52 11.90 -5.04
C ALA A 132 -13.12 12.08 -4.45
N MET A 133 -12.65 11.11 -3.66
CA MET A 133 -11.30 11.11 -3.08
C MET A 133 -10.21 11.06 -4.16
N ARG A 134 -10.43 10.30 -5.24
CA ARG A 134 -9.52 10.24 -6.40
C ARG A 134 -9.45 11.57 -7.12
N GLY A 135 -10.56 12.26 -7.35
CA GLY A 135 -10.55 13.60 -7.96
C GLY A 135 -9.84 14.62 -7.08
N LEU A 136 -10.07 14.60 -5.77
CA LEU A 136 -9.35 15.48 -4.83
C LEU A 136 -7.86 15.18 -4.82
N SER A 137 -7.48 13.91 -4.70
CA SER A 137 -6.08 13.47 -4.68
C SER A 137 -5.36 13.91 -5.96
N LEU A 138 -5.93 13.66 -7.14
CA LEU A 138 -5.34 14.11 -8.40
C LEU A 138 -5.15 15.62 -8.45
N THR A 139 -6.12 16.40 -7.96
CA THR A 139 -6.03 17.86 -7.91
C THR A 139 -4.89 18.31 -7.00
N ILE A 140 -4.82 17.78 -5.77
CA ILE A 140 -3.76 18.10 -4.81
C ILE A 140 -2.39 17.68 -5.36
N LEU A 141 -2.29 16.49 -5.95
CA LEU A 141 -1.04 15.97 -6.48
C LEU A 141 -0.49 16.82 -7.63
N VAL A 142 -1.36 17.32 -8.53
CA VAL A 142 -0.95 18.27 -9.57
C VAL A 142 -0.43 19.56 -8.94
N VAL A 143 -1.16 20.13 -7.98
CA VAL A 143 -0.74 21.37 -7.29
C VAL A 143 0.60 21.18 -6.58
N VAL A 144 0.76 20.09 -5.83
CA VAL A 144 2.00 19.77 -5.11
C VAL A 144 3.16 19.51 -6.08
N SER A 145 2.92 18.80 -7.19
CA SER A 145 3.94 18.58 -8.21
C SER A 145 4.39 19.89 -8.85
N VAL A 146 3.46 20.78 -9.26
CA VAL A 146 3.80 22.09 -9.83
C VAL A 146 4.53 22.96 -8.81
N ALA A 147 4.00 23.06 -7.57
CA ALA A 147 4.62 23.81 -6.51
C ALA A 147 6.04 23.32 -6.19
N GLY A 148 6.27 22.01 -6.22
CA GLY A 148 7.59 21.42 -6.02
C GLY A 148 8.57 21.65 -7.17
N VAL A 149 8.11 21.66 -8.42
CA VAL A 149 8.94 22.03 -9.58
C VAL A 149 9.38 23.49 -9.47
N LEU A 150 8.44 24.39 -9.16
CA LEU A 150 8.73 25.81 -9.00
C LEU A 150 9.59 26.07 -7.75
N GLY A 151 9.32 25.33 -6.67
CA GLY A 151 10.00 25.42 -5.38
C GLY A 151 11.31 24.63 -5.28
N ALA A 152 11.67 23.85 -6.31
CA ALA A 152 12.86 23.01 -6.35
C ALA A 152 14.15 23.70 -5.85
N PRO A 153 14.50 24.94 -6.27
CA PRO A 153 15.71 25.60 -5.75
C PRO A 153 15.69 25.80 -4.24
N TYR A 154 14.56 26.22 -3.66
CA TYR A 154 14.44 26.41 -2.22
C TYR A 154 14.48 25.09 -1.44
N LEU A 155 13.91 24.04 -2.02
CA LEU A 155 13.98 22.69 -1.45
C LEU A 155 15.41 22.15 -1.48
N VAL A 156 16.13 22.32 -2.59
CA VAL A 156 17.54 21.91 -2.66
C VAL A 156 18.41 22.76 -1.73
N GLU A 157 18.15 24.06 -1.60
CA GLU A 157 18.83 24.94 -0.63
C GLU A 157 18.67 24.41 0.80
N LEU A 158 17.45 24.05 1.18
CA LEU A 158 17.14 23.58 2.52
C LEU A 158 17.87 22.28 2.89
N PHE A 159 17.91 21.33 1.95
CA PHE A 159 18.42 19.96 2.17
C PHE A 159 19.89 19.77 1.75
N ALA A 160 20.40 20.61 0.87
CA ALA A 160 21.71 20.45 0.24
C ALA A 160 22.40 21.80 -0.06
N GLY A 161 22.17 22.84 0.75
CA GLY A 161 22.86 24.14 0.62
C GLY A 161 24.40 24.04 0.63
N GLY A 162 24.98 22.97 1.21
CA GLY A 162 26.41 22.68 1.10
C GLY A 162 26.90 22.47 -0.34
N TYR A 163 26.02 22.19 -1.30
CA TYR A 163 26.39 21.98 -2.70
C TYR A 163 26.88 23.23 -3.43
N HIS A 164 26.62 24.43 -2.88
CA HIS A 164 27.23 25.68 -3.40
C HIS A 164 28.76 25.66 -3.38
N GLN A 165 29.37 24.81 -2.54
CA GLN A 165 30.83 24.67 -2.47
C GLN A 165 31.41 23.86 -3.64
N TYR A 166 30.58 23.18 -4.43
CA TYR A 166 30.98 22.33 -5.54
C TYR A 166 30.46 22.87 -6.87
N PRO A 167 31.33 23.26 -7.82
CA PRO A 167 30.91 23.89 -9.08
C PRO A 167 29.86 23.06 -9.85
N GLY A 168 28.71 23.66 -10.13
CA GLY A 168 27.62 23.06 -10.94
C GLY A 168 26.78 21.98 -10.22
N GLN A 169 27.14 21.59 -9.00
CA GLN A 169 26.45 20.52 -8.28
C GLN A 169 25.06 20.96 -7.82
N PHE A 170 24.93 22.19 -7.31
CA PHE A 170 23.64 22.73 -6.88
C PHE A 170 22.65 22.83 -8.05
N GLU A 171 23.05 23.41 -9.17
CA GLU A 171 22.22 23.59 -10.36
C GLU A 171 21.79 22.25 -10.97
N ARG A 172 22.70 21.27 -10.98
CA ARG A 172 22.40 19.88 -11.35
C ARG A 172 21.31 19.30 -10.47
N THR A 173 21.45 19.40 -9.14
CA THR A 173 20.47 18.88 -8.20
C THR A 173 19.12 19.57 -8.36
N VAL A 174 19.08 20.89 -8.55
CA VAL A 174 17.84 21.63 -8.82
C VAL A 174 17.17 21.16 -10.11
N THR A 175 17.94 20.96 -11.17
CA THR A 175 17.43 20.46 -12.45
C THR A 175 16.83 19.07 -12.28
N LEU A 176 17.56 18.15 -11.64
CA LEU A 176 17.06 16.81 -11.34
C LEU A 176 15.81 16.86 -10.47
N ALA A 177 15.77 17.69 -9.44
CA ALA A 177 14.62 17.82 -8.55
C ALA A 177 13.37 18.25 -9.33
N ARG A 178 13.49 19.18 -10.29
CA ARG A 178 12.38 19.58 -11.18
C ARG A 178 11.88 18.43 -12.04
N TRP A 179 12.77 17.62 -12.60
CA TRP A 179 12.39 16.48 -13.43
C TRP A 179 11.77 15.34 -12.63
N VAL A 180 12.26 15.12 -11.41
CA VAL A 180 11.79 14.03 -10.56
C VAL A 180 10.50 14.42 -9.84
N PHE A 181 10.27 15.68 -9.46
CA PHE A 181 9.09 16.07 -8.65
C PHE A 181 7.73 15.59 -9.17
N PRO A 182 7.44 15.60 -10.48
CA PRO A 182 6.19 15.06 -11.04
C PRO A 182 5.96 13.58 -10.72
N TYR A 183 6.99 12.83 -10.32
CA TYR A 183 6.87 11.46 -9.81
C TYR A 183 5.84 11.33 -8.66
N ILE A 184 5.68 12.36 -7.82
CA ILE A 184 4.72 12.38 -6.72
C ILE A 184 3.30 12.13 -7.23
N PHE A 185 2.94 12.66 -8.39
CA PHE A 185 1.62 12.46 -8.99
C PHE A 185 1.31 10.97 -9.20
N PHE A 186 2.27 10.23 -9.77
CA PHE A 186 2.11 8.81 -10.01
C PHE A 186 2.09 8.02 -8.72
N MET A 187 3.02 8.32 -7.79
CA MET A 187 3.07 7.66 -6.49
C MET A 187 1.83 7.88 -5.64
N GLY A 188 1.32 9.10 -5.55
CA GLY A 188 0.12 9.40 -4.78
C GLY A 188 -1.11 8.74 -5.38
N THR A 189 -1.20 8.69 -6.70
CA THR A 189 -2.24 7.93 -7.42
C THR A 189 -2.14 6.44 -7.14
N ALA A 190 -0.91 5.89 -7.16
CA ALA A 190 -0.65 4.51 -6.81
C ALA A 190 -1.09 4.20 -5.38
N ALA A 191 -0.72 5.04 -4.42
CA ALA A 191 -1.03 4.89 -3.01
C ALA A 191 -2.53 4.87 -2.69
N LEU A 192 -3.31 5.73 -3.36
CA LEU A 192 -4.76 5.71 -3.21
C LEU A 192 -5.37 4.40 -3.73
N GLY A 193 -4.87 3.89 -4.86
CA GLY A 193 -5.29 2.60 -5.39
C GLY A 193 -4.91 1.43 -4.46
N VAL A 194 -3.70 1.47 -3.89
CA VAL A 194 -3.26 0.51 -2.85
C VAL A 194 -4.18 0.56 -1.62
N ALA A 195 -4.59 1.75 -1.16
CA ALA A 195 -5.52 1.89 -0.05
C ALA A 195 -6.85 1.18 -0.31
N ALA A 196 -7.41 1.34 -1.53
CA ALA A 196 -8.60 0.61 -1.93
C ALA A 196 -8.35 -0.91 -2.01
N LEU A 197 -7.27 -1.35 -2.66
CA LEU A 197 -6.96 -2.78 -2.78
C LEU A 197 -6.75 -3.48 -1.43
N ASN A 198 -6.18 -2.76 -0.45
CA ASN A 198 -6.00 -3.25 0.92
C ASN A 198 -7.35 -3.48 1.63
N THR A 199 -8.36 -2.62 1.40
CA THR A 199 -9.73 -2.84 1.90
C THR A 199 -10.33 -4.17 1.39
N TYR A 200 -9.89 -4.66 0.23
CA TYR A 200 -10.35 -5.93 -0.37
C TYR A 200 -9.37 -7.10 -0.15
N ARG A 201 -8.39 -6.95 0.77
CA ARG A 201 -7.38 -7.98 1.09
C ARG A 201 -6.57 -8.47 -0.13
N ARG A 202 -6.42 -7.65 -1.18
CA ARG A 202 -5.63 -7.97 -2.39
C ARG A 202 -4.17 -7.51 -2.25
N PHE A 203 -3.46 -8.07 -1.27
CA PHE A 203 -2.11 -7.64 -0.89
C PHE A 203 -1.02 -7.92 -1.95
N VAL A 204 -1.17 -8.96 -2.77
CA VAL A 204 -0.12 -9.39 -3.71
C VAL A 204 0.17 -8.35 -4.81
N ALA A 205 -0.83 -7.59 -5.24
CA ALA A 205 -0.63 -6.52 -6.23
C ALA A 205 0.19 -5.34 -5.67
N THR A 206 0.24 -5.19 -4.34
CA THR A 206 0.87 -4.03 -3.66
C THR A 206 2.35 -4.25 -3.39
N SER A 207 2.80 -5.51 -3.26
CA SER A 207 4.18 -5.85 -2.89
C SER A 207 5.19 -5.69 -4.03
N PHE A 208 4.75 -5.65 -5.29
CA PHE A 208 5.67 -5.52 -6.44
C PHE A 208 6.01 -4.08 -6.81
N ALA A 209 5.27 -3.08 -6.33
CA ALA A 209 5.49 -1.68 -6.72
C ALA A 209 6.94 -1.21 -6.56
N PRO A 210 7.68 -1.53 -5.47
CA PRO A 210 9.10 -1.15 -5.35
C PRO A 210 10.00 -1.82 -6.39
N ALA A 211 9.71 -3.06 -6.77
CA ALA A 211 10.49 -3.79 -7.77
C ALA A 211 10.37 -3.13 -9.16
N LEU A 212 9.17 -2.71 -9.56
CA LEU A 212 8.97 -2.01 -10.85
C LEU A 212 9.79 -0.72 -10.95
N LEU A 213 9.90 0.03 -9.84
CA LEU A 213 10.72 1.25 -9.82
C LEU A 213 12.21 0.94 -10.00
N ASN A 214 12.72 -0.08 -9.31
CA ASN A 214 14.12 -0.49 -9.46
C ASN A 214 14.42 -1.00 -10.87
N VAL A 215 13.51 -1.77 -11.46
CA VAL A 215 13.63 -2.22 -12.87
C VAL A 215 13.67 -1.03 -13.82
N ALA A 216 12.81 -0.02 -13.62
CA ALA A 216 12.84 1.20 -14.42
C ALA A 216 14.17 1.96 -14.27
N PHE A 217 14.69 2.10 -13.04
CA PHE A 217 16.00 2.72 -12.82
C PHE A 217 17.13 1.97 -13.52
N ILE A 218 17.20 0.64 -13.39
CA ILE A 218 18.22 -0.17 -14.06
C ILE A 218 18.12 -0.01 -15.58
N PHE A 219 16.91 -0.13 -16.14
CA PHE A 219 16.68 -0.01 -17.58
C PHE A 219 17.14 1.36 -18.11
N PHE A 220 16.70 2.45 -17.49
CA PHE A 220 17.06 3.78 -17.96
C PHE A 220 18.52 4.13 -17.71
N ALA A 221 19.13 3.66 -16.61
CA ALA A 221 20.55 3.81 -16.34
C ALA A 221 21.41 3.13 -17.42
N LEU A 222 20.98 1.99 -17.96
CA LEU A 222 21.70 1.29 -19.02
C LEU A 222 21.43 1.89 -20.41
N ALA A 223 20.19 2.30 -20.69
CA ALA A 223 19.77 2.66 -22.04
C ALA A 223 20.02 4.12 -22.44
N LEU A 224 19.87 5.07 -21.51
CA LEU A 224 19.72 6.49 -21.84
C LEU A 224 20.98 7.37 -21.69
N PRO A 225 21.96 7.09 -20.79
CA PRO A 225 23.10 7.98 -20.56
C PRO A 225 23.94 8.31 -21.79
N GLY A 226 24.16 7.33 -22.68
CA GLY A 226 24.93 7.55 -23.91
C GLY A 226 24.26 8.56 -24.84
N TRP A 227 22.94 8.42 -25.04
CA TRP A 227 22.16 9.33 -25.88
C TRP A 227 22.05 10.73 -25.28
N LEU A 228 21.83 10.83 -23.96
CA LEU A 228 21.78 12.12 -23.26
C LEU A 228 23.11 12.87 -23.38
N GLY A 229 24.23 12.18 -23.09
CA GLY A 229 25.57 12.77 -23.21
C GLY A 229 25.88 13.25 -24.63
N ALA A 230 25.55 12.43 -25.64
CA ALA A 230 25.72 12.81 -27.05
C ALA A 230 24.84 14.02 -27.46
N SER A 231 23.70 14.21 -26.79
CA SER A 231 22.75 15.29 -27.05
C SER A 231 23.03 16.55 -26.21
N GLY A 232 24.12 16.59 -25.44
CA GLY A 232 24.50 17.74 -24.60
C GLY A 232 23.74 17.82 -23.27
N TYR A 233 22.96 16.80 -22.91
CA TYR A 233 22.27 16.71 -21.62
C TYR A 233 23.11 15.95 -20.60
N GLU A 234 22.85 16.19 -19.32
CA GLU A 234 23.49 15.40 -18.27
C GLU A 234 23.03 13.95 -18.30
N ARG A 235 24.00 13.03 -18.26
CA ARG A 235 23.78 11.58 -18.32
C ARG A 235 22.83 11.10 -17.23
N ILE A 236 22.96 11.68 -16.03
CA ILE A 236 22.16 11.33 -14.85
C ILE A 236 20.66 11.67 -14.98
N LEU A 237 20.25 12.52 -15.94
CA LEU A 237 18.83 12.74 -16.23
C LEU A 237 18.10 11.43 -16.58
N ALA A 238 18.82 10.40 -17.06
CA ALA A 238 18.30 9.04 -17.22
C ALA A 238 17.56 8.53 -15.97
N MET A 239 18.07 8.85 -14.78
CA MET A 239 17.45 8.43 -13.53
C MET A 239 16.12 9.13 -13.26
N ALA A 240 15.96 10.37 -13.70
CA ALA A 240 14.67 11.07 -13.61
C ALA A 240 13.61 10.42 -14.51
N PHE A 241 13.98 10.00 -15.72
CA PHE A 241 13.10 9.17 -16.57
C PHE A 241 12.75 7.84 -15.90
N GLY A 242 13.73 7.18 -15.29
CA GLY A 242 13.49 5.96 -14.50
C GLY A 242 12.46 6.17 -13.38
N ALA A 243 12.52 7.30 -12.67
CA ALA A 243 11.54 7.62 -11.62
C ALA A 243 10.13 7.83 -12.20
N LEU A 244 10.01 8.67 -13.24
CA LEU A 244 8.71 8.99 -13.85
C LEU A 244 8.05 7.75 -14.47
N ILE A 245 8.80 7.00 -15.27
CA ILE A 245 8.29 5.78 -15.92
C ILE A 245 8.02 4.69 -14.89
N GLY A 246 8.88 4.54 -13.87
CA GLY A 246 8.62 3.63 -12.75
C GLY A 246 7.31 3.95 -12.04
N GLY A 247 7.04 5.23 -11.79
CA GLY A 247 5.75 5.68 -11.24
C GLY A 247 4.56 5.34 -12.14
N VAL A 248 4.67 5.59 -13.45
CA VAL A 248 3.64 5.22 -14.43
C VAL A 248 3.37 3.71 -14.39
N LEU A 249 4.43 2.91 -14.41
CA LEU A 249 4.33 1.45 -14.36
C LEU A 249 3.64 0.96 -13.08
N GLN A 250 3.92 1.57 -11.93
CA GLN A 250 3.23 1.25 -10.68
C GLN A 250 1.73 1.56 -10.74
N VAL A 251 1.34 2.69 -11.35
CA VAL A 251 -0.08 3.03 -11.52
C VAL A 251 -0.77 2.04 -12.46
N ILE A 252 -0.12 1.64 -13.56
CA ILE A 252 -0.68 0.68 -14.53
C ILE A 252 -0.78 -0.71 -13.93
N ALA A 253 0.23 -1.16 -13.17
CA ALA A 253 0.30 -2.50 -12.61
C ALA A 253 -0.91 -2.85 -11.71
N GLN A 254 -1.49 -1.86 -11.03
CA GLN A 254 -2.67 -2.07 -10.19
C GLN A 254 -4.01 -2.01 -10.95
N TRP A 255 -4.05 -1.57 -12.21
CA TRP A 255 -5.31 -1.44 -12.98
C TRP A 255 -6.13 -2.73 -13.07
N PRO A 256 -5.55 -3.91 -13.36
CA PRO A 256 -6.33 -5.15 -13.44
C PRO A 256 -7.01 -5.48 -12.11
N SER A 257 -6.32 -5.24 -11.00
CA SER A 257 -6.85 -5.50 -9.66
C SER A 257 -7.93 -4.49 -9.28
N LEU A 258 -7.77 -3.21 -9.63
CA LEU A 258 -8.80 -2.19 -9.42
C LEU A 258 -10.05 -2.44 -10.27
N ARG A 259 -9.88 -2.92 -11.51
CA ARG A 259 -11.00 -3.34 -12.36
C ARG A 259 -11.75 -4.53 -11.76
N ALA A 260 -11.02 -5.52 -11.25
CA ALA A 260 -11.61 -6.71 -10.65
C ALA A 260 -12.45 -6.44 -9.40
N ILE A 261 -12.19 -5.34 -8.68
CA ILE A 261 -13.03 -4.90 -7.53
C ILE A 261 -14.07 -3.84 -7.92
N GLY A 262 -14.08 -3.36 -9.17
CA GLY A 262 -15.02 -2.34 -9.65
C GLY A 262 -14.65 -0.90 -9.27
N TYR A 263 -13.40 -0.62 -8.89
CA TYR A 263 -12.91 0.72 -8.51
C TYR A 263 -12.15 1.44 -9.64
N PHE A 264 -12.15 0.86 -10.84
CA PHE A 264 -11.57 1.47 -12.03
C PHE A 264 -12.54 2.47 -12.70
N GLU A 265 -13.09 3.40 -11.93
CA GLU A 265 -14.03 4.41 -12.41
C GLU A 265 -13.38 5.79 -12.54
N ARG A 266 -13.95 6.65 -13.38
CA ARG A 266 -13.43 8.02 -13.58
C ARG A 266 -13.49 8.83 -12.27
N PRO A 267 -12.47 9.66 -11.97
CA PRO A 267 -12.51 10.53 -10.81
C PRO A 267 -13.73 11.46 -10.85
N SER A 268 -14.25 11.80 -9.67
CA SER A 268 -15.30 12.79 -9.48
C SER A 268 -14.71 14.00 -8.76
N PHE A 269 -15.08 15.21 -9.16
CA PHE A 269 -14.67 16.46 -8.50
C PHE A 269 -15.67 16.92 -7.42
N ASP A 270 -16.43 15.99 -6.85
CA ASP A 270 -17.31 16.24 -5.70
C ASP A 270 -16.51 16.34 -4.40
N PHE A 271 -15.81 17.46 -4.22
CA PHE A 271 -14.99 17.71 -3.02
C PHE A 271 -15.84 17.91 -1.74
N ARG A 272 -17.16 18.06 -1.88
CA ARG A 272 -18.10 18.24 -0.75
C ARG A 272 -18.62 16.92 -0.22
N HIS A 273 -18.23 15.79 -0.81
CA HIS A 273 -18.62 14.47 -0.34
C HIS A 273 -18.33 14.29 1.16
N PRO A 274 -19.29 13.83 1.98
CA PRO A 274 -19.12 13.70 3.43
C PRO A 274 -17.91 12.84 3.83
N GLY A 275 -17.72 11.71 3.13
CA GLY A 275 -16.55 10.84 3.32
C GLY A 275 -15.20 11.54 3.05
N VAL A 276 -15.12 12.46 2.09
CA VAL A 276 -13.89 13.23 1.81
C VAL A 276 -13.55 14.13 2.99
N ARG A 277 -14.54 14.84 3.53
CA ARG A 277 -14.36 15.67 4.74
C ARG A 277 -13.93 14.81 5.93
N GLN A 278 -14.50 13.62 6.10
CA GLN A 278 -14.12 12.70 7.17
C GLN A 278 -12.68 12.22 7.01
N ALA A 279 -12.27 11.85 5.79
CA ALA A 279 -10.89 11.45 5.49
C ALA A 279 -9.91 12.59 5.78
N LEU A 280 -10.17 13.82 5.29
CA LEU A 280 -9.32 14.98 5.55
C LEU A 280 -9.17 15.29 7.05
N LYS A 281 -10.25 15.17 7.82
CA LYS A 281 -10.22 15.36 9.28
C LYS A 281 -9.32 14.33 9.97
N ARG A 282 -9.25 13.09 9.45
CA ARG A 282 -8.35 12.04 9.93
C ARG A 282 -6.89 12.24 9.46
N MET A 283 -6.68 12.83 8.29
CA MET A 283 -5.33 13.10 7.75
C MET A 283 -4.60 14.21 8.52
N GLY A 284 -5.31 15.24 9.00
CA GLY A 284 -4.71 16.41 9.67
C GLY A 284 -3.72 16.06 10.80
N PRO A 285 -4.13 15.27 11.82
CA PRO A 285 -3.22 14.86 12.89
C PRO A 285 -2.03 14.02 12.41
N VAL A 286 -2.24 13.14 11.43
CA VAL A 286 -1.19 12.28 10.88
C VAL A 286 -0.13 13.12 10.17
N LEU A 287 -0.55 14.09 9.36
CA LEU A 287 0.36 14.99 8.64
C LEU A 287 1.21 15.84 9.61
N ILE A 288 0.63 16.30 10.72
CA ILE A 288 1.38 17.03 11.76
C ILE A 288 2.41 16.11 12.41
N GLY A 289 2.01 14.91 12.85
CA GLY A 289 2.91 13.97 13.52
C GLY A 289 4.10 13.55 12.67
N VAL A 290 3.87 13.26 11.38
CA VAL A 290 4.97 12.88 10.49
C VAL A 290 5.77 14.10 10.01
N GLY A 291 5.17 15.30 9.94
CA GLY A 291 5.90 16.54 9.69
C GLY A 291 6.99 16.82 10.72
N VAL A 292 6.69 16.60 12.00
CA VAL A 292 7.66 16.73 13.10
C VAL A 292 8.84 15.77 12.91
N TYR A 293 8.58 14.52 12.51
CA TYR A 293 9.63 13.53 12.24
C TYR A 293 10.61 13.99 11.15
N TYR A 294 10.13 14.58 10.05
CA TYR A 294 11.05 15.05 9.00
C TYR A 294 11.81 16.31 9.38
N VAL A 295 11.22 17.20 10.20
CA VAL A 295 11.97 18.33 10.76
C VAL A 295 13.14 17.81 11.59
N ASP A 296 12.92 16.81 12.45
CA ASP A 296 13.98 16.17 13.23
C ASP A 296 15.07 15.54 12.34
N VAL A 297 14.67 14.80 11.29
CA VAL A 297 15.64 14.21 10.33
C VAL A 297 16.45 15.27 9.58
N ILE A 298 15.85 16.40 9.23
CA ILE A 298 16.57 17.50 8.56
C ILE A 298 17.57 18.14 9.54
N LEU A 299 17.17 18.36 10.80
CA LEU A 299 18.04 18.92 11.83
C LEU A 299 19.21 17.97 12.15
N ALA A 300 18.97 16.66 12.20
CA ALA A 300 20.00 15.66 12.45
C ALA A 300 21.02 15.49 11.30
N ARG A 301 20.75 16.03 10.11
CA ARG A 301 21.62 15.94 8.92
C ARG A 301 22.45 17.20 8.66
N ARG A 302 22.24 18.27 9.43
CA ARG A 302 23.08 19.47 9.41
C ARG A 302 24.21 19.35 10.42
#